data_AF-A0A7C7JHL7-F1
#
_entry.id   AF-A0A7C7JHL7-F1
#
_cell.length_a   1.000
_cell.length_b   1.000
_cell.length_c   1.000
_cell.angle_alpha   90.00
_cell.angle_beta   90.00
_cell.angle_gamma   90.00
#
_symmetry.space_group_name_H-M   'P 1'
#
loop_
_entity.id
_entity.type
_entity.pdbx_description
1 polymer ?
#
loop_
_entity_poly.entity_id
_entity_poly.type
_entity_poly.pdbx_seq_one_letter_code
_entity_poly.pdbx_strand_id
1 'polypeptide(L)'
;MGKKLFLLGSLFICSNLVFGDGLICSIDKELNEETAKDLQNIRSQTHSICLNCSGDACTMKPWPSEKLGDAQVCKVVFCTPSRVSRVFKKPEDAKSGKSLINFDYYISAQGRIKGVDITSVKGSLNERQAYKYVTSFSKKTIFLPLTIEGKQFQILGLSGQVIALIGSPEDINKYREANPGLWRN
;
A
#
# COMPACT_ATOMS: atom_id res chain seq x y z
N MET A 1 51.56 -34.66 -3.60
CA MET A 1 50.30 -34.89 -2.85
C MET A 1 50.00 -33.59 -2.10
N GLY A 2 48.83 -32.97 -2.34
CA GLY A 2 48.37 -31.79 -1.58
C GLY A 2 48.13 -30.52 -2.41
N LYS A 3 47.00 -30.45 -3.12
CA LYS A 3 46.38 -29.20 -3.59
C LYS A 3 45.93 -28.36 -2.39
N LYS A 4 46.20 -27.05 -2.37
CA LYS A 4 45.37 -26.09 -1.64
C LYS A 4 45.17 -24.82 -2.47
N LEU A 5 43.95 -24.73 -2.97
CA LEU A 5 43.33 -23.64 -3.70
C LEU A 5 42.94 -22.56 -2.67
N PHE A 6 43.50 -21.36 -2.76
CA PHE A 6 43.03 -20.22 -1.97
C PHE A 6 42.12 -19.37 -2.86
N LEU A 7 40.81 -19.65 -2.77
CA LEU A 7 39.74 -18.76 -3.20
C LEU A 7 39.31 -17.94 -1.98
N LEU A 8 39.68 -16.66 -1.96
CA LEU A 8 39.11 -15.61 -1.09
C LEU A 8 38.81 -14.47 -2.07
N GLY A 9 37.60 -14.00 -2.30
CA GLY A 9 36.36 -14.05 -1.54
C GLY A 9 35.67 -12.76 -1.93
N SER A 10 34.89 -12.80 -3.02
CA SER A 10 34.17 -11.65 -3.56
C SER A 10 33.12 -11.18 -2.55
N LEU A 11 33.41 -10.08 -1.85
CA LEU A 11 32.48 -9.40 -0.95
C LEU A 11 31.49 -8.58 -1.79
N PHE A 12 30.54 -9.28 -2.42
CA PHE A 12 29.37 -8.66 -3.04
C PHE A 12 28.21 -8.64 -2.02
N ILE A 13 27.66 -7.44 -1.84
CA ILE A 13 26.25 -7.15 -1.48
C ILE A 13 25.87 -7.36 -0.01
N CYS A 14 25.57 -6.24 0.66
CA CYS A 14 24.20 -5.96 1.07
C CYS A 14 23.97 -4.45 1.06
N SER A 15 23.04 -4.08 0.19
CA SER A 15 22.44 -2.78 0.01
C SER A 15 22.13 -2.10 1.34
N ASN A 16 22.43 -0.81 1.45
CA ASN A 16 21.80 0.05 2.44
C ASN A 16 20.29 -0.01 2.20
N LEU A 17 19.57 -0.84 2.95
CA LEU A 17 18.13 -0.74 3.10
C LEU A 17 17.89 0.53 3.91
N VAL A 18 17.87 1.67 3.22
CA VAL A 18 17.22 2.87 3.74
C VAL A 18 15.73 2.57 3.70
N PHE A 19 15.23 1.98 4.78
CA PHE A 19 13.80 2.02 5.08
C PHE A 19 13.47 3.49 5.31
N GLY A 20 13.04 4.20 4.26
CA GLY A 20 12.37 5.48 4.44
C GLY A 20 11.17 5.23 5.35
N ASP A 21 10.99 6.06 6.37
CA ASP A 21 9.85 5.99 7.28
C ASP A 21 8.58 5.76 6.44
N GLY A 22 8.07 4.55 6.54
CA GLY A 22 7.24 3.95 5.49
C GLY A 22 5.97 4.76 5.34
N LEU A 23 5.84 5.46 4.21
CA LEU A 23 4.64 6.19 3.87
C LEU A 23 3.47 5.20 3.78
N ILE A 24 2.70 5.07 4.88
CA ILE A 24 1.58 4.13 4.94
C ILE A 24 0.46 4.64 4.03
N CYS A 25 0.14 3.89 2.99
CA CYS A 25 -0.91 4.21 2.03
C CYS A 25 -2.30 3.94 2.60
N SER A 26 -3.25 4.82 2.28
CA SER A 26 -4.64 4.73 2.72
C SER A 26 -5.47 4.07 1.62
N ILE A 27 -5.44 2.73 1.56
CA ILE A 27 -6.05 1.96 0.46
C ILE A 27 -7.57 1.80 0.56
N ASP A 28 -8.15 2.29 1.64
CA ASP A 28 -9.57 2.36 1.93
C ASP A 28 -10.20 3.72 1.60
N LYS A 29 -9.38 4.69 1.18
CA LYS A 29 -9.82 6.01 0.68
C LYS A 29 -9.88 6.02 -0.83
N GLU A 30 -10.86 6.73 -1.38
CA GLU A 30 -11.08 6.83 -2.83
C GLU A 30 -10.90 8.29 -3.29
N LEU A 31 -10.19 8.48 -4.40
CA LEU A 31 -10.16 9.78 -5.08
C LEU A 31 -11.56 10.12 -5.60
N ASN A 32 -11.99 11.37 -5.47
CA ASN A 32 -13.16 11.82 -6.21
C ASN A 32 -12.86 11.80 -7.73
N GLU A 33 -13.91 11.70 -8.55
CA GLU A 33 -13.75 11.49 -10.01
C GLU A 33 -13.03 12.64 -10.72
N GLU A 34 -13.26 13.88 -10.29
CA GLU A 34 -12.62 15.07 -10.86
C GLU A 34 -11.11 15.06 -10.57
N THR A 35 -10.74 14.83 -9.32
CA THR A 35 -9.34 14.69 -8.89
C THR A 35 -8.67 13.51 -9.59
N ALA A 36 -9.37 12.39 -9.79
CA ALA A 36 -8.81 11.24 -10.50
C ALA A 36 -8.46 11.56 -11.97
N LYS A 37 -9.27 12.39 -12.65
CA LYS A 37 -8.99 12.85 -14.02
C LYS A 37 -7.80 13.79 -14.05
N ASP A 38 -7.76 14.77 -13.16
CA ASP A 38 -6.67 15.76 -13.10
C ASP A 38 -5.33 15.12 -12.72
N LEU A 39 -5.36 14.15 -11.80
CA LEU A 39 -4.18 13.44 -11.35
C LEU A 39 -3.49 12.64 -12.45
N GLN A 40 -4.19 12.18 -13.50
CA GLN A 40 -3.52 11.49 -14.61
C GLN A 40 -2.47 12.38 -15.28
N ASN A 41 -2.78 13.66 -15.49
CA ASN A 41 -1.86 14.61 -16.11
C ASN A 41 -0.77 15.05 -15.13
N ILE A 42 -1.11 15.27 -13.86
CA ILE A 42 -0.16 15.70 -12.83
C ILE A 42 0.87 14.58 -12.56
N ARG A 43 0.45 13.32 -12.54
CA ARG A 43 1.33 12.18 -12.24
C ARG A 43 2.47 12.03 -13.21
N SER A 44 2.24 12.22 -14.51
CA SER A 44 3.31 12.11 -15.51
C SER A 44 4.35 13.23 -15.34
N GLN A 45 3.91 14.44 -15.00
CA GLN A 45 4.78 15.61 -14.83
C GLN A 45 5.54 15.61 -13.50
N THR A 46 4.94 15.05 -12.44
CA THR A 46 5.49 15.12 -11.06
C THR A 46 6.11 13.80 -10.59
N HIS A 47 6.13 12.75 -11.43
CA HIS A 47 6.66 11.44 -11.04
C HIS A 47 8.08 11.53 -10.50
N SER A 48 8.95 12.33 -11.13
CA SER A 48 10.35 12.47 -10.73
C SER A 48 10.53 13.14 -9.36
N ILE A 49 9.52 13.84 -8.85
CA ILE A 49 9.53 14.43 -7.51
C ILE A 49 9.21 13.37 -6.46
N CYS A 50 8.25 12.49 -6.74
CA CYS A 50 7.71 11.53 -5.77
C CYS A 50 8.32 10.13 -5.86
N LEU A 51 8.87 9.75 -7.02
CA LEU A 51 9.26 8.39 -7.34
C LEU A 51 10.72 8.29 -7.79
N ASN A 52 11.34 7.16 -7.47
CA ASN A 52 12.56 6.66 -8.08
C ASN A 52 12.19 5.51 -9.01
N CYS A 53 12.32 5.71 -10.32
CA CYS A 53 11.98 4.72 -11.34
C CYS A 53 13.23 4.12 -11.97
N SER A 54 13.25 2.79 -12.11
CA SER A 54 14.32 2.03 -12.75
C SER A 54 13.71 0.82 -13.46
N GLY A 55 14.02 0.65 -14.75
CA GLY A 55 13.39 -0.39 -15.57
C GLY A 55 11.89 -0.11 -15.76
N ASP A 56 11.05 -1.08 -15.39
CA ASP A 56 9.59 -1.03 -15.47
C ASP A 56 8.92 -0.80 -14.10
N ALA A 57 9.70 -0.42 -13.09
CA ALA A 57 9.25 -0.26 -11.72
C ALA A 57 9.68 1.08 -11.13
N CYS A 58 8.85 1.58 -10.22
CA CYS A 58 9.09 2.77 -9.43
C CYS A 58 8.94 2.44 -7.94
N THR A 59 9.61 3.23 -7.10
CA THR A 59 9.48 3.21 -5.64
C THR A 59 9.22 4.62 -5.15
N MET A 60 8.52 4.77 -4.02
CA MET A 60 8.36 6.07 -3.38
C MET A 60 9.72 6.59 -2.93
N LYS A 61 10.01 7.86 -3.21
CA LYS A 61 11.20 8.51 -2.65
C LYS A 61 11.09 8.61 -1.12
N PRO A 62 12.20 8.45 -0.39
CA PRO A 62 12.23 8.77 1.03
C PRO A 62 12.05 10.28 1.21
N TRP A 63 11.32 10.67 2.24
CA TRP A 63 11.08 12.07 2.58
C TRP A 63 11.70 12.40 3.94
N PRO A 64 12.44 13.51 4.06
CA PRO A 64 12.92 13.97 5.36
C PRO A 64 11.76 14.53 6.20
N SER A 65 11.94 14.57 7.53
CA SER A 65 10.93 15.04 8.50
C SER A 65 10.44 16.46 8.23
N GLU A 66 11.25 17.31 7.62
CA GLU A 66 10.91 18.69 7.31
C GLU A 66 10.00 18.82 6.08
N LYS A 67 9.83 17.74 5.30
CA LYS A 67 9.05 17.69 4.05
C LYS A 67 7.86 16.73 4.11
N LEU A 68 7.26 16.58 5.30
CA LEU A 68 6.07 15.74 5.48
C LEU A 68 4.88 16.19 4.62
N GLY A 69 4.77 17.50 4.32
CA GLY A 69 3.76 18.03 3.40
C GLY A 69 3.91 17.44 1.99
N ASP A 70 5.11 17.48 1.44
CA ASP A 70 5.42 16.92 0.11
C ASP A 70 5.19 15.40 0.09
N ALA A 71 5.60 14.71 1.16
CA ALA A 71 5.37 13.28 1.33
C ALA A 71 3.86 12.96 1.27
N GLN A 72 3.04 13.75 1.95
CA GLN A 72 1.59 13.59 1.98
C GLN A 72 0.95 13.87 0.61
N VAL A 73 1.44 14.86 -0.14
CA VAL A 73 1.01 15.11 -1.52
C VAL A 73 1.35 13.89 -2.39
N CYS A 74 2.59 13.41 -2.34
CA CYS A 74 3.00 12.22 -3.10
C CYS A 74 2.18 10.98 -2.73
N LYS A 75 1.79 10.84 -1.45
CA LYS A 75 0.86 9.80 -0.99
C LYS A 75 -0.49 9.91 -1.68
N VAL A 76 -1.08 11.10 -1.72
CA VAL A 76 -2.38 11.31 -2.38
C VAL A 76 -2.28 11.02 -3.87
N VAL A 77 -1.22 11.53 -4.50
CA VAL A 77 -1.03 11.44 -5.94
C VAL A 77 -0.77 10.00 -6.38
N PHE A 78 0.09 9.24 -5.69
CA PHE A 78 0.56 7.92 -6.13
C PHE A 78 -0.02 6.75 -5.34
N CYS A 79 -0.52 6.99 -4.13
CA CYS A 79 -0.95 5.97 -3.18
C CYS A 79 -2.38 6.11 -2.64
N THR A 80 -3.25 6.81 -3.38
CA THR A 80 -4.70 6.76 -3.18
C THR A 80 -5.37 6.05 -4.37
N PRO A 81 -6.22 5.03 -4.11
CA PRO A 81 -7.01 4.38 -5.13
C PRO A 81 -7.96 5.34 -5.88
N SER A 82 -8.17 5.11 -7.18
CA SER A 82 -9.25 5.76 -7.94
C SER A 82 -10.60 5.07 -7.72
N ARG A 83 -10.58 3.84 -7.21
CA ARG A 83 -11.77 3.08 -6.84
C ARG A 83 -11.45 2.14 -5.70
N VAL A 84 -12.26 2.13 -4.65
CA VAL A 84 -12.15 1.22 -3.50
C VAL A 84 -13.29 0.22 -3.53
N SER A 85 -12.99 -1.04 -3.27
CA SER A 85 -14.05 -2.01 -3.03
C SER A 85 -14.65 -1.82 -1.65
N ARG A 86 -15.94 -1.50 -1.58
CA ARG A 86 -16.71 -1.52 -0.32
C ARG A 86 -17.23 -2.91 0.05
N VAL A 87 -16.98 -3.91 -0.81
CA VAL A 87 -17.45 -5.28 -0.62
C VAL A 87 -16.31 -6.11 -0.06
N PHE A 88 -16.47 -6.57 1.17
CA PHE A 88 -15.59 -7.57 1.76
C PHE A 88 -16.36 -8.84 2.09
N LYS A 89 -15.71 -9.99 1.92
CA LYS A 89 -16.22 -11.26 2.40
C LYS A 89 -15.69 -11.47 3.81
N LYS A 90 -16.59 -11.63 4.78
CA LYS A 90 -16.22 -11.99 6.15
C LYS A 90 -15.35 -13.26 6.12
N PRO A 91 -14.14 -13.25 6.74
CA PRO A 91 -13.35 -14.46 6.86
C PRO A 91 -14.10 -15.51 7.70
N GLU A 92 -13.96 -16.77 7.31
CA GLU A 92 -14.53 -17.91 8.04
C GLU A 92 -14.01 -17.94 9.49
N ASP A 93 -14.91 -18.30 10.42
CA ASP A 93 -14.68 -18.34 11.86
C ASP A 93 -14.20 -17.02 12.50
N ALA A 94 -14.28 -15.90 11.77
CA ALA A 94 -13.92 -14.59 12.32
C ALA A 94 -14.93 -14.19 13.40
N LYS A 95 -14.44 -14.06 14.63
CA LYS A 95 -15.19 -13.48 15.74
C LYS A 95 -15.46 -12.01 15.46
N SER A 96 -16.60 -11.52 15.96
CA SER A 96 -16.88 -10.08 15.92
C SER A 96 -15.82 -9.30 16.68
N GLY A 97 -15.50 -8.11 16.20
CA GLY A 97 -14.51 -7.22 16.79
C GLY A 97 -13.79 -6.36 15.77
N LYS A 98 -12.86 -5.56 16.28
CA LYS A 98 -12.00 -4.65 15.52
C LYS A 98 -10.59 -5.22 15.42
N SER A 99 -9.98 -5.12 14.25
CA SER A 99 -8.57 -5.44 14.05
C SER A 99 -7.88 -4.33 13.27
N LEU A 100 -6.70 -3.93 13.72
CA LEU A 100 -5.76 -3.11 12.94
C LEU A 100 -4.85 -4.07 12.18
N ILE A 101 -4.77 -3.91 10.87
CA ILE A 101 -3.97 -4.75 9.98
C ILE A 101 -2.99 -3.86 9.23
N ASN A 102 -1.70 -4.16 9.35
CA ASN A 102 -0.66 -3.60 8.48
C ASN A 102 -0.18 -4.67 7.52
N PHE A 103 0.16 -4.26 6.31
CA PHE A 103 0.58 -5.17 5.25
C PHE A 103 1.41 -4.43 4.22
N ASP A 104 2.28 -5.15 3.52
CA ASP A 104 3.00 -4.67 2.36
C ASP A 104 2.34 -5.15 1.07
N TYR A 105 2.54 -4.40 -0.01
CA TYR A 105 1.99 -4.71 -1.33
C TYR A 105 2.74 -3.96 -2.43
N TYR A 106 2.36 -4.23 -3.67
CA TYR A 106 2.74 -3.41 -4.82
C TYR A 106 1.54 -3.11 -5.72
N ILE A 107 1.62 -2.01 -6.46
CA ILE A 107 0.68 -1.63 -7.50
C ILE A 107 1.25 -2.11 -8.84
N SER A 108 0.55 -3.02 -9.51
CA SER A 108 0.90 -3.49 -10.85
C SER A 108 0.76 -2.38 -11.92
N ALA A 109 1.33 -2.61 -13.11
CA ALA A 109 1.23 -1.70 -14.25
C ALA A 109 -0.22 -1.30 -14.61
N GLN A 110 -1.19 -2.18 -14.37
CA GLN A 110 -2.62 -1.92 -14.60
C GLN A 110 -3.34 -1.29 -13.38
N GLY A 111 -2.60 -0.81 -12.39
CA GLY A 111 -3.16 -0.17 -11.20
C GLY A 111 -3.77 -1.13 -10.18
N ARG A 112 -3.55 -2.45 -10.28
CA ARG A 112 -4.11 -3.43 -9.33
C ARG A 112 -3.15 -3.69 -8.17
N ILE A 113 -3.71 -3.86 -6.96
CA ILE A 113 -2.98 -4.35 -5.79
C ILE A 113 -2.57 -5.80 -6.00
N LYS A 114 -1.30 -6.10 -5.74
CA LYS A 114 -0.68 -7.42 -5.83
C LYS A 114 0.35 -7.61 -4.70
N GLY A 115 0.77 -8.87 -4.50
CA GLY A 115 1.81 -9.20 -3.53
C GLY A 115 1.49 -8.79 -2.09
N VAL A 116 0.22 -8.88 -1.69
CA VAL A 116 -0.19 -8.56 -0.31
C VAL A 116 0.53 -9.50 0.66
N ASP A 117 1.23 -8.93 1.63
CA ASP A 117 1.89 -9.65 2.72
C ASP A 117 1.57 -9.01 4.07
N ILE A 118 1.08 -9.78 5.04
CA ILE A 118 0.62 -9.22 6.32
C ILE A 118 1.81 -9.03 7.25
N THR A 119 2.09 -7.78 7.63
CA THR A 119 3.24 -7.45 8.49
C THR A 119 2.87 -7.42 9.96
N SER A 120 1.63 -7.06 10.31
CA SER A 120 1.14 -7.17 11.68
C SER A 120 -0.38 -7.15 11.77
N VAL A 121 -0.90 -7.82 12.81
CA VAL A 121 -2.32 -7.82 13.15
C VAL A 121 -2.48 -7.59 14.65
N LYS A 122 -3.33 -6.63 15.01
CA LYS A 122 -3.73 -6.37 16.40
C LYS A 122 -5.24 -6.37 16.52
N GLY A 123 -5.82 -7.34 17.22
CA GLY A 123 -7.26 -7.39 17.48
C GLY A 123 -7.84 -8.80 17.39
N SER A 124 -9.09 -8.88 16.93
CA SER A 124 -9.88 -10.10 16.89
C SER A 124 -9.49 -11.10 15.78
N LEU A 125 -8.89 -10.63 14.69
CA LEU A 125 -8.47 -11.47 13.58
C LEU A 125 -7.06 -12.03 13.83
N ASN A 126 -6.83 -13.26 13.39
CA ASN A 126 -5.47 -13.77 13.19
C ASN A 126 -4.93 -13.37 11.81
N GLU A 127 -3.64 -13.65 11.58
CA GLU A 127 -2.94 -13.30 10.34
C GLU A 127 -3.60 -13.88 9.07
N ARG A 128 -4.00 -15.16 9.10
CA ARG A 128 -4.68 -15.81 7.99
C ARG A 128 -6.03 -15.15 7.66
N GLN A 129 -6.78 -14.75 8.69
CA GLN A 129 -8.05 -14.05 8.52
C GLN A 129 -7.84 -12.62 8.03
N ALA A 130 -6.82 -11.92 8.53
CA ALA A 130 -6.42 -10.60 8.07
C ALA A 130 -6.01 -10.63 6.59
N TYR A 131 -5.22 -11.61 6.17
CA TYR A 131 -4.89 -11.83 4.76
C TYR A 131 -6.12 -12.03 3.88
N LYS A 132 -7.05 -12.91 4.29
CA LYS A 132 -8.34 -13.11 3.59
C LYS A 132 -9.15 -11.82 3.51
N TYR A 133 -9.17 -11.03 4.59
CA TYR A 133 -9.86 -9.76 4.67
C TYR A 133 -9.26 -8.75 3.68
N VAL A 134 -7.95 -8.50 3.74
CA VAL A 134 -7.25 -7.53 2.90
C VAL A 134 -7.37 -7.90 1.42
N THR A 135 -7.13 -9.16 1.09
CA THR A 135 -7.22 -9.64 -0.30
C THR A 135 -8.64 -9.58 -0.86
N SER A 136 -9.68 -9.67 -0.01
CA SER A 136 -11.07 -9.60 -0.48
C SER A 136 -11.41 -8.26 -1.12
N PHE A 137 -11.13 -7.14 -0.44
CA PHE A 137 -11.45 -5.83 -0.98
C PHE A 137 -10.39 -5.37 -2.00
N SER A 138 -9.12 -5.72 -1.78
CA SER A 138 -8.01 -5.37 -2.68
C SER A 138 -8.21 -5.88 -4.11
N LYS A 139 -8.95 -6.99 -4.31
CA LYS A 139 -9.28 -7.53 -5.65
C LYS A 139 -10.02 -6.56 -6.56
N LYS A 140 -10.85 -5.68 -5.98
CA LYS A 140 -11.66 -4.70 -6.73
C LYS A 140 -11.24 -3.25 -6.46
N THR A 141 -10.26 -3.05 -5.58
CA THR A 141 -9.59 -1.74 -5.41
C THR A 141 -8.62 -1.52 -6.57
N ILE A 142 -8.72 -0.36 -7.21
CA ILE A 142 -7.96 -0.01 -8.42
C ILE A 142 -7.36 1.38 -8.21
N PHE A 143 -6.07 1.49 -8.52
CA PHE A 143 -5.35 2.75 -8.61
C PHE A 143 -5.31 3.23 -10.06
N LEU A 144 -5.07 4.52 -10.25
CA LEU A 144 -4.69 5.03 -11.58
C LEU A 144 -3.38 4.34 -12.02
N PRO A 145 -3.37 3.70 -13.21
CA PRO A 145 -2.14 3.18 -13.79
C PRO A 145 -1.08 4.28 -13.89
N LEU A 146 0.17 3.95 -13.55
CA LEU A 146 1.28 4.88 -13.72
C LEU A 146 1.80 4.77 -15.16
N THR A 147 1.53 5.80 -15.97
CA THR A 147 2.05 5.91 -17.33
C THR A 147 3.00 7.11 -17.41
N ILE A 148 4.26 6.85 -17.77
CA ILE A 148 5.29 7.87 -18.01
C ILE A 148 5.75 7.69 -19.45
N GLU A 149 5.61 8.73 -20.28
CA GLU A 149 6.01 8.69 -21.70
C GLU A 149 5.42 7.49 -22.47
N GLY A 150 4.15 7.16 -22.19
CA GLY A 150 3.45 6.04 -22.84
C GLY A 150 3.82 4.64 -22.32
N LYS A 151 4.78 4.52 -21.41
CA LYS A 151 5.16 3.25 -20.77
C LYS A 151 4.48 3.11 -19.42
N GLN A 152 3.97 1.92 -19.12
CA GLN A 152 3.34 1.60 -17.84
C GLN A 152 4.37 1.09 -16.84
N PHE A 153 4.23 1.49 -15.58
CA PHE A 153 5.16 1.15 -14.50
C PHE A 153 4.44 0.53 -13.32
N GLN A 154 5.14 -0.34 -12.62
CA GLN A 154 4.74 -0.84 -11.30
C GLN A 154 5.19 0.14 -10.21
N ILE A 155 4.51 0.16 -9.07
CA ILE A 155 4.96 0.87 -7.86
C ILE A 155 5.17 -0.16 -6.75
N LEU A 156 6.43 -0.33 -6.34
CA LEU A 156 6.88 -1.36 -5.41
C LEU A 156 7.13 -0.79 -4.00
N GLY A 157 7.24 -1.70 -3.02
CA GLY A 157 7.66 -1.36 -1.67
C GLY A 157 6.67 -0.47 -0.93
N LEU A 158 5.37 -0.70 -1.13
CA LEU A 158 4.31 0.07 -0.48
C LEU A 158 3.84 -0.66 0.77
N SER A 159 3.56 0.12 1.82
CA SER A 159 2.90 -0.38 3.03
C SER A 159 1.50 0.21 3.13
N GLY A 160 0.55 -0.57 3.62
CA GLY A 160 -0.82 -0.17 3.83
C GLY A 160 -1.28 -0.50 5.25
N GLN A 161 -2.30 0.22 5.69
CA GLN A 161 -2.98 -0.02 6.96
C GLN A 161 -4.48 0.05 6.76
N VAL A 162 -5.20 -0.91 7.34
CA VAL A 162 -6.66 -0.90 7.37
C VAL A 162 -7.20 -1.33 8.72
N ILE A 163 -8.37 -0.79 9.05
CA ILE A 163 -9.16 -1.24 10.19
C ILE A 163 -10.24 -2.20 9.67
N ALA A 164 -10.15 -3.46 10.10
CA ALA A 164 -11.19 -4.45 9.88
C ALA A 164 -12.23 -4.39 10.99
N LEU A 165 -13.50 -4.25 10.61
CA LEU A 165 -14.65 -4.34 11.50
C LEU A 165 -15.46 -5.58 11.12
N ILE A 166 -15.47 -6.57 12.01
CA ILE A 166 -16.26 -7.79 11.85
C ILE A 166 -17.40 -7.74 12.85
N GLY A 167 -18.64 -7.89 12.41
CA GLY A 167 -19.82 -7.84 13.27
C GLY A 167 -21.10 -7.70 12.47
N SER A 168 -22.23 -7.57 13.17
CA SER A 168 -23.50 -7.19 12.55
C SER A 168 -23.45 -5.72 12.08
N PRO A 169 -24.40 -5.26 11.23
CA PRO A 169 -24.51 -3.85 10.89
C PRO A 169 -24.58 -2.91 12.11
N GLU A 170 -25.24 -3.34 13.19
CA GLU A 170 -25.34 -2.61 14.45
C GLU A 170 -23.98 -2.49 15.14
N ASP A 171 -23.19 -3.57 15.17
CA ASP A 171 -21.83 -3.56 15.70
C ASP A 171 -20.93 -2.60 14.92
N ILE A 172 -21.05 -2.60 13.58
CA ILE A 172 -20.26 -1.75 12.68
C ILE A 172 -20.56 -0.27 12.92
N ASN A 173 -21.85 0.09 13.08
CA ASN A 173 -22.25 1.47 13.37
C ASN A 173 -21.70 1.94 14.72
N LYS A 174 -21.81 1.11 15.77
CA LYS A 174 -21.22 1.39 17.08
C LYS A 174 -19.70 1.62 17.02
N TYR A 175 -18.98 0.82 16.22
CA TYR A 175 -17.53 1.00 16.06
C TYR A 175 -17.15 2.25 15.26
N ARG A 176 -17.99 2.65 14.30
CA ARG A 176 -17.81 3.86 13.47
C ARG A 176 -18.03 5.13 14.29
N GLU A 177 -19.09 5.17 15.10
CA GLU A 177 -19.43 6.30 15.97
C GLU A 177 -18.36 6.55 17.05
N ALA A 178 -17.71 5.50 17.54
CA ALA A 178 -16.62 5.62 18.53
C ALA A 178 -15.30 6.19 17.97
N ASN A 179 -15.15 6.37 16.64
CA ASN A 179 -13.90 6.84 16.02
C ASN A 179 -14.16 7.81 14.84
N PRO A 180 -14.82 8.96 15.03
CA PRO A 180 -15.28 9.82 13.94
C PRO A 180 -14.14 10.43 13.10
N GLY A 181 -12.93 10.57 13.64
CA GLY A 181 -11.78 11.19 12.95
C GLY A 181 -11.07 10.34 11.90
N LEU A 182 -11.39 9.04 11.80
CA LEU A 182 -10.79 8.13 10.81
C LEU A 182 -11.67 7.94 9.56
N TRP A 183 -12.91 8.44 9.57
CA TRP A 183 -13.94 8.15 8.57
C TRP A 183 -14.61 9.38 7.96
N ARG A 184 -14.16 10.60 8.28
CA ARG A 184 -14.62 11.80 7.58
C ARG A 184 -13.80 11.97 6.29
N ASN A 185 -14.56 12.00 5.20
CA ASN A 185 -14.23 12.25 3.79
C ASN A 185 -12.84 12.84 3.52
#